data_AF-A0A1H8I1I4-F1
#
_entry.id   AF-A0A1H8I1I4-F1
#
_cell.length_a   1.000
_cell.length_b   1.000
_cell.length_c   1.000
_cell.angle_alpha   90.00
_cell.angle_beta   90.00
_cell.angle_gamma   90.00
#
_symmetry.space_group_name_H-M   'P 1'
#
loop_
_entity.id
_entity.type
_entity.pdbx_description
1 polymer ?
#
loop_
_entity_poly.entity_id
_entity_poly.type
_entity_poly.pdbx_seq_one_letter_code
_entity_poly.pdbx_strand_id
1 'polypeptide(L)'
;MLYISTTDIAEAMDIQKNTLFKCLSFLGGIPSPTAKIRSPRSKWPEKGFEIESALAFLRVSPFLTPSVEGELRSRARVSQREMV
;
A
#
# COMPACT_ATOMS: atom_id res chain seq x y z
N MET A 1 8.81 11.65 3.02
CA MET A 1 7.65 11.12 2.26
C MET A 1 7.57 9.63 2.55
N LEU A 2 6.42 9.14 3.03
CA LEU A 2 6.22 7.75 3.46
C LEU A 2 5.64 6.93 2.31
N TYR A 3 6.19 5.74 2.08
CA TYR A 3 5.75 4.82 1.03
C TYR A 3 5.29 3.49 1.64
N ILE A 4 4.33 2.85 0.99
CA ILE A 4 3.79 1.55 1.39
C ILE A 4 3.69 0.60 0.20
N SER A 5 3.98 -0.69 0.44
CA SER A 5 3.97 -1.71 -0.62
C SER A 5 2.57 -2.21 -0.91
N THR A 6 2.35 -2.71 -2.13
CA THR A 6 1.08 -3.41 -2.44
C THR A 6 0.82 -4.59 -1.52
N THR A 7 1.88 -5.28 -1.07
CA THR A 7 1.76 -6.40 -0.14
C THR A 7 1.26 -5.92 1.22
N ASP A 8 1.84 -4.85 1.76
CA ASP A 8 1.42 -4.31 3.05
C ASP A 8 -0.01 -3.74 3.00
N ILE A 9 -0.41 -3.13 1.87
CA ILE A 9 -1.79 -2.70 1.66
C ILE A 9 -2.74 -3.90 1.67
N ALA A 10 -2.40 -4.95 0.91
CA ALA A 10 -3.24 -6.13 0.80
C ALA A 10 -3.41 -6.82 2.16
N GLU A 11 -2.33 -6.97 2.93
CA GLU A 11 -2.36 -7.54 4.27
C GLU A 11 -3.18 -6.70 5.26
N ALA A 12 -2.97 -5.37 5.30
CA ALA A 12 -3.70 -4.51 6.24
C ALA A 12 -5.21 -4.46 5.93
N MET A 13 -5.59 -4.70 4.67
CA MET A 13 -6.98 -4.78 4.25
C MET A 13 -7.57 -6.20 4.33
N ASP A 14 -6.78 -7.18 4.76
CA ASP A 14 -7.15 -8.61 4.78
C ASP A 14 -7.69 -9.12 3.44
N ILE A 15 -7.06 -8.68 2.34
CA ILE A 15 -7.40 -9.11 0.98
C ILE A 15 -6.21 -9.78 0.30
N GLN A 16 -6.50 -10.69 -0.62
CA GLN A 16 -5.44 -11.29 -1.44
C GLN A 16 -4.79 -10.22 -2.33
N LYS A 17 -3.46 -10.27 -2.46
CA LYS A 17 -2.67 -9.38 -3.33
C LYS A 17 -3.20 -9.33 -4.77
N ASN A 18 -3.64 -10.47 -5.31
CA ASN A 18 -4.25 -10.53 -6.65
C ASN A 18 -5.58 -9.78 -6.73
N THR A 19 -6.40 -9.81 -5.68
CA THR A 19 -7.64 -9.04 -5.58
C THR A 19 -7.33 -7.55 -5.58
N LEU A 20 -6.35 -7.12 -4.79
CA LEU A 20 -5.90 -5.73 -4.78
C LEU A 20 -5.42 -5.31 -6.18
N PHE A 21 -4.57 -6.11 -6.85
CA PHE A 21 -4.12 -5.82 -8.22
C PHE A 21 -5.29 -5.67 -9.19
N LYS A 22 -6.30 -6.53 -9.13
CA LYS A 22 -7.51 -6.42 -9.97
C LYS A 22 -8.28 -5.13 -9.68
N CYS A 23 -8.46 -4.77 -8.41
CA CYS A 23 -9.11 -3.51 -8.02
C CYS A 23 -8.32 -2.31 -8.54
N LEU A 24 -7.00 -2.32 -8.41
CA LEU A 24 -6.12 -1.28 -8.94
C LEU A 24 -6.27 -1.16 -10.46
N SER A 25 -6.22 -2.28 -11.20
CA SER A 25 -6.39 -2.26 -12.65
C SER A 25 -7.76 -1.74 -13.08
N PHE A 26 -8.83 -2.10 -12.35
CA PHE A 26 -10.19 -1.66 -12.66
C PHE A 26 -10.40 -0.16 -12.38
N LEU A 27 -9.82 0.36 -11.31
CA LEU A 27 -9.94 1.76 -10.89
C LEU A 27 -8.92 2.70 -11.55
N GLY A 28 -8.07 2.20 -12.45
CA GLY A 28 -7.05 2.99 -13.14
C GLY A 28 -5.75 3.20 -12.37
N GLY A 29 -5.58 2.50 -11.24
CA GLY A 29 -4.41 2.55 -10.37
C GLY A 29 -4.45 3.67 -9.34
N ILE A 30 -3.52 3.65 -8.38
CA ILE A 30 -3.35 4.74 -7.42
C ILE A 30 -2.61 5.88 -8.13
N PRO A 31 -3.21 7.07 -8.28
CA PRO A 31 -2.56 8.22 -8.90
C PRO A 31 -1.53 8.82 -7.95
N SER A 32 -0.36 8.18 -7.86
CA SER A 32 0.73 8.53 -6.94
C SER A 32 2.08 8.36 -7.62
N PRO A 33 3.08 9.22 -7.33
CA PRO A 33 4.47 8.88 -7.61
C PRO A 33 4.79 7.55 -6.92
N THR A 34 5.45 6.66 -7.65
CA THR A 34 5.78 5.32 -7.14
C THR A 34 7.26 5.15 -6.96
N ALA A 35 7.65 4.62 -5.79
CA ALA A 35 9.03 4.27 -5.48
C ALA A 35 9.24 2.76 -5.64
N LYS A 36 10.49 2.33 -5.84
CA LYS A 36 10.85 0.94 -5.57
C LYS A 36 11.15 0.85 -4.08
N ILE A 37 10.47 -0.05 -3.39
CA ILE A 37 10.70 -0.29 -1.96
C ILE A 37 10.97 -1.76 -1.74
N ARG A 38 11.92 -2.06 -0.85
CA ARG A 38 12.16 -3.43 -0.43
C ARG A 38 11.32 -3.67 0.81
N SER A 39 10.24 -4.44 0.65
CA SER A 39 9.49 -4.93 1.81
C SER A 39 10.32 -6.00 2.53
N PRO A 40 10.34 -6.05 3.87
CA PRO A 40 11.06 -7.08 4.59
C PRO A 40 10.48 -8.47 4.33
N ARG A 41 9.25 -8.52 3.80
CA ARG A 41 8.50 -9.75 3.50
C ARG A 41 8.63 -10.22 2.05
N SER A 42 9.25 -9.43 1.17
CA SER A 42 9.39 -9.77 -0.24
C SER A 42 10.87 -9.87 -0.64
N LYS A 43 11.24 -10.96 -1.32
CA LYS A 43 12.61 -11.13 -1.85
C LYS A 43 12.92 -10.14 -2.98
N TRP A 44 11.89 -9.56 -3.60
CA TRP A 44 12.02 -8.70 -4.77
C TRP A 44 11.61 -7.26 -4.44
N PRO A 45 12.22 -6.24 -5.08
CA PRO A 45 11.78 -4.86 -4.96
C PRO A 45 10.33 -4.73 -5.43
N GLU A 46 9.48 -4.12 -4.62
CA GLU A 46 8.08 -3.91 -4.92
C GLU A 46 7.78 -2.46 -5.26
N LYS A 47 6.65 -2.25 -5.95
CA LYS A 47 6.14 -0.91 -6.20
C LYS A 47 5.53 -0.37 -4.91
N GLY A 48 6.13 0.71 -4.41
CA GLY A 48 5.65 1.48 -3.27
C GLY A 48 4.84 2.67 -3.74
N PHE A 49 3.71 2.91 -3.07
CA PHE A 49 2.85 4.07 -3.28
C PHE A 49 2.98 5.02 -2.10
N GLU A 50 2.82 6.32 -2.34
CA GLU A 50 2.77 7.27 -1.24
C GLU A 50 1.57 6.96 -0.34
N ILE A 51 1.79 6.98 0.98
CA ILE A 51 0.76 6.59 1.94
C ILE A 51 -0.50 7.45 1.84
N GLU A 52 -0.37 8.78 1.69
CA GLU A 52 -1.54 9.67 1.61
C GLU A 52 -2.35 9.43 0.34
N SER A 53 -1.68 9.21 -0.78
CA SER A 53 -2.32 8.86 -2.06
C SER A 53 -3.00 7.49 -2.00
N ALA A 54 -2.36 6.51 -1.35
CA ALA A 54 -2.95 5.19 -1.13
C ALA A 54 -4.17 5.28 -0.22
N LEU A 55 -4.11 6.01 0.89
CA LEU A 55 -5.26 6.21 1.78
C LEU A 55 -6.39 6.95 1.08
N ALA A 56 -6.10 8.00 0.31
CA ALA A 56 -7.10 8.73 -0.46
C ALA A 56 -7.81 7.83 -1.47
N PHE A 57 -7.07 6.95 -2.16
CA PHE A 57 -7.64 5.95 -3.05
C PHE A 57 -8.49 4.92 -2.29
N LEU A 58 -8.01 4.45 -1.14
CA LEU A 58 -8.71 3.45 -0.34
C LEU A 58 -9.95 4.01 0.38
N ARG A 59 -10.12 5.33 0.49
CA ARG A 59 -11.33 5.94 1.07
C ARG A 59 -12.61 5.63 0.31
N VAL A 60 -12.52 5.25 -0.97
CA VAL A 60 -13.69 4.78 -1.73
C VAL A 60 -14.09 3.35 -1.38
N SER A 61 -13.24 2.64 -0.62
CA SER A 61 -13.45 1.26 -0.20
C SER A 61 -14.20 1.19 1.13
N PRO A 62 -15.27 0.38 1.24
CA PRO A 62 -15.94 0.15 2.52
C PRO A 62 -15.05 -0.62 3.52
N PHE A 63 -13.93 -1.19 3.05
CA PHE A 63 -12.98 -1.93 3.88
C PHE A 63 -11.98 -1.04 4.62
N LEU A 64 -11.92 0.27 4.32
CA LEU A 64 -11.03 1.19 5.02
C LEU A 64 -11.68 1.65 6.33
N THR A 65 -11.31 1.00 7.44
CA THR A 65 -11.65 1.45 8.79
C THR A 65 -10.54 2.34 9.36
N PRO A 66 -10.81 3.19 10.38
CA PRO A 66 -9.76 3.95 11.07
C PRO A 66 -8.62 3.09 11.61
N SER A 67 -8.92 1.83 11.97
CA SER A 67 -7.92 0.85 12.41
C SER A 67 -6.97 0.47 11.28
N VAL A 68 -7.50 0.22 10.07
CA VAL A 68 -6.71 -0.10 8.87
C VAL A 68 -5.86 1.09 8.46
N GLU A 69 -6.39 2.32 8.53
CA GLU A 69 -5.59 3.52 8.26
C GLU A 69 -4.40 3.65 9.22
N GLY A 70 -4.63 3.47 10.53
CA GLY A 70 -3.57 3.49 11.53
C GLY A 70 -2.49 2.42 11.27
N GLU A 71 -2.92 1.22 10.88
CA GLU A 71 -2.03 0.11 10.55
C GLU A 71 -1.20 0.38 9.29
N LEU A 72 -1.82 0.89 8.22
CA LEU A 72 -1.13 1.29 6.99
C LEU A 72 -0.08 2.38 7.27
N ARG A 73 -0.41 3.40 8.07
CA ARG A 73 0.55 4.45 8.47
C ARG A 73 1.70 3.88 9.30
N SER A 74 1.42 2.96 10.21
CA SER A 74 2.45 2.29 11.02
C SER A 74 3.41 1.48 10.14
N ARG A 75 2.87 0.67 9.22
CA ARG A 75 3.64 -0.14 8.26
C ARG A 75 4.48 0.73 7.32
N ALA A 76 3.93 1.82 6.81
CA ALA A 76 4.67 2.75 5.95
C ALA A 76 5.91 3.36 6.64
N ARG A 77 5.85 3.60 7.95
CA ARG A 77 7.01 4.08 8.74
C ARG A 77 8.12 3.04 8.84
N VAL A 78 7.77 1.75 8.89
CA VAL A 78 8.75 0.65 8.90
C VAL A 78 9.39 0.52 7.52
N SER A 79 8.59 0.49 6.46
CA SER A 79 9.07 0.35 5.08
C SER A 79 9.92 1.53 4.61
N GLN A 80 9.80 2.72 5.23
CA GLN A 80 10.64 3.88 4.94
C GLN A 80 12.12 3.66 5.31
N ARG A 81 12.41 2.77 6.28
CA ARG A 81 13.80 2.41 6.65
C ARG A 81 14.47 1.47 5.65
N GLU A 82 13.71 0.89 4.73
CA GLU A 82 14.16 -0.12 3.76
C GLU A 82 13.98 0.33 2.31
N MET A 83 13.86 1.64 2.08
CA MET A 83 13.88 2.22 0.73
C MET A 83 15.27 2.04 0.10
N VAL A 84 15.30 1.49 -1.12
CA VAL A 84 16.51 1.19 -1.92
C VAL A 84 16.54 2.08 -3.14
#